data_AF-A0A1G4VX90-F1
#
_entry.id   AF-A0A1G4VX90-F1
#
_cell.length_a   1.000
_cell.length_b   1.000
_cell.length_c   1.000
_cell.angle_alpha   90.00
_cell.angle_beta   90.00
_cell.angle_gamma   90.00
#
_symmetry.space_group_name_H-M   'P 1'
#
loop_
_entity.id
_entity.type
_entity.pdbx_description
1 polymer ?
#
loop_
_entity_poly.entity_id
_entity_poly.type
_entity_poly.pdbx_seq_one_letter_code
_entity_poly.pdbx_strand_id
1 'polypeptide(L)'
;MKKILLLLCLYCSIIIYGQTPGDVAQNFGAFPGFNYSVETIATQADGKILAGGYFTTYKGITENRIIRLNADGTKDTTFNTGTGFNSAVLTIALQADGKILVGGYFTTYNDVTENYIIRLNTDGTKDTTFNTGTGFNNGVGIIAPQADGKILV
;
A
#
# COMPACT_ATOMS: atom_id res chain seq x y z
N MET A 1 -26.70 55.84 25.05
CA MET A 1 -25.25 56.03 25.33
C MET A 1 -24.51 54.82 24.75
N LYS A 2 -24.09 54.88 23.48
CA LYS A 2 -22.67 54.90 23.05
C LYS A 2 -21.76 53.93 23.84
N LYS A 3 -21.40 52.81 23.22
CA LYS A 3 -20.01 52.55 22.77
C LYS A 3 -19.96 51.31 21.88
N ILE A 4 -19.79 51.58 20.59
CA ILE A 4 -19.19 50.73 19.58
C ILE A 4 -17.78 50.34 20.04
N LEU A 5 -17.44 49.05 19.99
CA LEU A 5 -16.07 48.62 19.81
C LEU A 5 -16.03 47.53 18.74
N LEU A 6 -15.56 47.95 17.57
CA LEU A 6 -15.22 47.14 16.42
C LEU A 6 -13.83 46.54 16.69
N LEU A 7 -13.70 45.22 16.72
CA LEU A 7 -12.40 44.55 16.58
C LEU A 7 -12.55 43.47 15.51
N LEU A 8 -12.17 43.82 14.28
CA LEU A 8 -11.82 42.85 13.24
C LEU A 8 -10.55 42.12 13.68
N CYS A 9 -10.53 40.79 13.70
CA CYS A 9 -9.56 39.99 12.93
C CYS A 9 -9.80 38.49 13.14
N LEU A 10 -9.93 37.80 12.01
CA LEU A 10 -9.76 36.37 11.74
C LEU A 10 -9.42 35.45 12.94
N TYR A 11 -10.33 34.53 13.23
CA TYR A 11 -9.97 33.12 13.45
C TYR A 11 -10.99 32.24 12.72
N CYS A 12 -10.98 32.34 11.39
CA CYS A 12 -11.36 31.20 10.57
C CYS A 12 -10.28 30.15 10.84
N SER A 13 -10.58 29.15 11.67
CA SER A 13 -9.68 28.01 11.89
C SER A 13 -9.66 27.17 10.63
N ILE A 14 -8.97 27.67 9.60
CA ILE A 14 -8.42 26.85 8.56
C ILE A 14 -7.42 25.97 9.31
N ILE A 15 -7.79 24.71 9.57
CA ILE A 15 -6.83 23.68 9.89
C ILE A 15 -6.04 23.47 8.60
N ILE A 16 -5.00 24.27 8.43
CA ILE A 16 -3.99 24.01 7.42
C ILE A 16 -3.26 22.78 7.97
N TYR A 17 -3.46 21.60 7.37
CA TYR A 17 -2.47 20.51 7.44
C TYR A 17 -1.24 20.90 6.58
N GLY A 18 -0.79 22.13 6.74
CA GLY A 18 0.38 22.67 6.08
C GLY A 18 1.53 22.20 6.92
N GLN A 19 2.23 21.18 6.43
CA GLN A 19 3.48 20.75 7.02
C GLN A 19 4.35 22.00 7.26
N THR A 20 4.70 22.25 8.51
CA THR A 20 5.64 23.29 8.86
C THR A 20 7.01 22.89 8.33
N PRO A 21 7.93 23.82 8.06
CA PRO A 21 9.31 23.50 7.65
C PRO A 21 10.09 22.59 8.64
N GLY A 22 9.53 22.29 9.82
CA GLY A 22 10.04 21.29 10.76
C GLY A 22 9.41 19.89 10.63
N ASP A 23 8.31 19.74 9.88
CA ASP A 23 7.61 18.47 9.66
C ASP A 23 8.21 17.66 8.49
N VAL A 24 9.08 18.30 7.69
CA VAL A 24 10.00 17.57 6.82
C VAL A 24 11.02 16.92 7.74
N ALA A 25 11.09 15.59 7.75
CA ALA A 25 12.12 14.86 8.48
C ALA A 25 13.50 15.45 8.12
N GLN A 26 14.07 16.24 9.02
CA GLN A 26 15.35 16.95 8.84
C GLN A 26 16.56 15.99 8.78
N ASN A 27 16.29 14.69 8.77
CA ASN A 27 17.23 13.64 8.45
C ASN A 27 16.46 12.59 7.64
N PHE A 28 16.65 12.56 6.33
CA PHE A 28 16.61 11.30 5.59
C PHE A 28 17.84 10.49 6.01
N GLY A 29 17.91 10.12 7.30
CA GLY A 29 18.95 9.25 7.81
C GLY A 29 18.94 7.95 7.04
N ALA A 30 20.05 7.21 7.07
CA ALA A 30 20.10 5.84 6.59
C ALA A 30 19.15 4.96 7.43
N PHE A 31 17.85 5.07 7.20
CA PHE A 31 16.87 4.16 7.72
C PHE A 31 17.00 2.90 6.87
N PRO A 32 17.34 1.74 7.46
CA PRO A 32 17.39 0.48 6.74
C PRO A 32 15.96 -0.03 6.50
N GLY A 33 15.07 0.83 6.00
CA GLY A 33 13.67 0.55 5.76
C GLY A 33 13.56 -0.59 4.77
N PHE A 34 13.50 -0.30 3.48
CA PHE A 34 13.55 -1.32 2.44
C PHE A 34 14.97 -1.52 1.93
N ASN A 35 15.37 -2.77 1.69
CA ASN A 35 16.71 -3.08 1.13
C ASN A 35 16.80 -2.96 -0.39
N TYR A 36 15.66 -2.95 -1.09
CA TYR A 36 15.56 -2.67 -2.53
C TYR A 36 14.37 -1.74 -2.79
N SER A 37 14.09 -1.46 -4.07
CA SER A 37 13.05 -0.52 -4.47
C SER A 37 11.65 -0.95 -4.04
N VAL A 38 10.85 0.06 -3.69
CA VAL A 38 9.39 -0.01 -3.62
C VAL A 38 8.88 0.54 -4.95
N GLU A 39 8.11 -0.26 -5.67
CA GLU A 39 7.59 0.09 -7.00
C GLU A 39 6.15 0.60 -6.94
N THR A 40 5.40 0.22 -5.90
CA THR A 40 3.99 0.57 -5.76
C THR A 40 3.60 0.78 -4.32
N ILE A 41 2.70 1.74 -4.09
CA ILE A 41 2.10 2.01 -2.79
C ILE A 41 0.60 2.23 -2.94
N ALA A 42 -0.18 1.78 -1.95
CA ALA A 42 -1.61 2.05 -1.87
C ALA A 42 -2.00 2.37 -0.42
N THR A 43 -2.74 3.46 -0.21
CA THR A 43 -3.24 3.83 1.12
C THR A 43 -4.66 3.30 1.29
N GLN A 44 -4.88 2.51 2.35
CA GLN A 44 -6.19 1.97 2.72
C GLN A 44 -7.02 3.04 3.44
N ALA A 45 -8.34 2.85 3.47
CA ALA A 45 -9.28 3.81 4.07
C ALA A 45 -9.06 4.02 5.59
N ASP A 46 -8.42 3.06 6.26
CA ASP A 46 -8.07 3.14 7.68
C ASP A 46 -6.69 3.80 7.93
N GLY A 47 -6.06 4.34 6.88
CA GLY A 47 -4.76 5.00 6.96
C GLY A 47 -3.56 4.06 6.92
N LYS A 48 -3.76 2.74 6.79
CA LYS A 48 -2.65 1.80 6.57
C LYS A 48 -2.11 1.90 5.15
N ILE A 49 -0.86 1.54 4.98
CA ILE A 49 -0.13 1.69 3.71
C ILE A 49 0.32 0.30 3.26
N LEU A 50 -0.10 -0.13 2.08
CA LEU A 50 0.51 -1.26 1.38
C LEU A 50 1.67 -0.75 0.54
N ALA A 51 2.79 -1.46 0.60
CA ALA A 51 3.96 -1.21 -0.24
C ALA A 51 4.37 -2.52 -0.92
N GLY A 52 4.65 -2.45 -2.23
CA GLY A 52 5.11 -3.57 -3.04
C GLY A 52 6.35 -3.21 -3.86
N GLY A 53 7.23 -4.18 -4.14
CA GLY A 53 8.43 -3.93 -4.93
C GLY A 53 9.43 -5.09 -4.98
N TYR A 54 10.71 -4.75 -5.13
CA TYR A 54 11.83 -5.70 -5.19
C TYR A 54 12.48 -5.99 -3.82
N PHE A 55 11.99 -5.39 -2.73
CA PHE A 55 12.54 -5.61 -1.39
C PHE A 55 12.34 -7.05 -0.89
N THR A 56 13.34 -7.57 -0.18
CA THR A 56 13.25 -8.83 0.58
C THR A 56 13.26 -8.58 2.09
N THR A 57 13.55 -7.37 2.53
CA THR A 57 13.54 -7.02 3.95
C THR A 57 12.94 -5.65 4.21
N TYR A 58 12.33 -5.51 5.39
CA TYR A 58 11.95 -4.25 5.99
C TYR A 58 12.58 -4.12 7.38
N LYS A 59 13.39 -3.08 7.63
CA LYS A 59 14.10 -2.88 8.92
C LYS A 59 14.95 -4.10 9.32
N GLY A 60 15.55 -4.77 8.33
CA GLY A 60 16.38 -5.97 8.53
C GLY A 60 15.61 -7.27 8.77
N ILE A 61 14.28 -7.23 8.84
CA ILE A 61 13.42 -8.42 8.95
C ILE A 61 12.95 -8.85 7.57
N THR A 62 12.91 -10.16 7.31
CA THR A 62 12.45 -10.72 6.03
C THR A 62 11.01 -10.35 5.75
N GLU A 63 10.78 -9.64 4.65
CA GLU A 63 9.48 -9.25 4.13
C GLU A 63 9.55 -9.31 2.61
N ASN A 64 8.96 -10.35 2.03
CA ASN A 64 9.14 -10.62 0.62
C ASN A 64 8.11 -9.85 -0.22
N ARG A 65 8.58 -8.76 -0.84
CA ARG A 65 7.96 -8.06 -1.98
C ARG A 65 6.68 -7.30 -1.69
N ILE A 66 6.01 -7.56 -0.57
CA ILE A 66 4.83 -6.82 -0.10
C ILE A 66 4.89 -6.65 1.41
N ILE A 67 4.39 -5.52 1.91
CA ILE A 67 4.19 -5.27 3.34
C ILE A 67 3.00 -4.36 3.54
N ARG A 68 2.30 -4.51 4.67
CA ARG A 68 1.39 -3.48 5.18
C ARG A 68 2.02 -2.76 6.38
N LEU A 69 1.98 -1.44 6.35
CA LEU A 69 2.45 -0.57 7.41
C LEU A 69 1.24 0.14 8.06
N ASN A 70 1.33 0.39 9.36
CA ASN A 70 0.48 1.34 10.06
C ASN A 70 0.82 2.78 9.62
N ALA A 71 -0.03 3.73 9.97
CA ALA A 71 0.16 5.15 9.63
C ALA A 71 1.47 5.75 10.20
N ASP A 72 2.01 5.17 11.27
CA ASP A 72 3.30 5.54 11.89
C ASP A 72 4.51 4.85 11.24
N GLY A 73 4.30 4.05 10.19
CA GLY A 73 5.35 3.29 9.50
C GLY A 73 5.83 2.04 10.26
N THR A 74 5.15 1.59 11.31
CA THR A 74 5.39 0.27 11.89
C THR A 74 4.75 -0.83 11.05
N LYS A 75 5.30 -2.06 11.07
CA LYS A 75 4.69 -3.20 10.38
C LYS A 75 3.34 -3.51 11.02
N ASP A 76 2.31 -3.69 10.20
CA ASP A 76 1.05 -4.27 10.66
C ASP A 76 1.16 -5.79 10.70
N THR A 77 1.16 -6.35 11.91
CA THR A 77 1.29 -7.80 12.14
C THR A 77 0.03 -8.60 11.82
N THR A 78 -1.10 -7.93 11.56
CA THR A 78 -2.35 -8.59 11.16
C THR A 78 -2.40 -8.89 9.66
N PHE A 79 -1.49 -8.32 8.87
CA PHE A 79 -1.32 -8.62 7.45
C PHE A 79 -0.23 -9.69 7.28
N ASN A 80 -0.63 -10.95 7.19
CA ASN A 80 0.29 -12.08 7.14
C ASN A 80 0.33 -12.70 5.75
N THR A 81 1.47 -12.54 5.08
CA THR A 81 1.70 -13.04 3.73
C THR A 81 2.52 -14.33 3.69
N GLY A 82 2.83 -14.94 4.85
CA GLY A 82 3.67 -16.13 4.97
C GLY A 82 5.05 -15.95 4.33
N THR A 83 5.44 -16.84 3.40
CA THR A 83 6.72 -16.70 2.66
C THR A 83 6.66 -15.61 1.59
N GLY A 84 5.47 -15.08 1.28
CA GLY A 84 5.26 -13.95 0.38
C GLY A 84 5.39 -14.32 -1.10
N PHE A 85 5.80 -13.35 -1.91
CA PHE A 85 6.00 -13.52 -3.35
C PHE A 85 7.45 -13.88 -3.69
N ASN A 86 7.66 -14.72 -4.71
CA ASN A 86 9.01 -15.08 -5.17
C ASN A 86 9.69 -14.00 -6.04
N SER A 87 8.92 -13.05 -6.58
CA SER A 87 9.43 -11.99 -7.48
C SER A 87 8.68 -10.68 -7.27
N ALA A 88 9.08 -9.63 -7.99
CA ALA A 88 8.64 -8.27 -7.78
C ALA A 88 7.12 -8.09 -7.86
N VAL A 89 6.58 -7.29 -6.94
CA VAL A 89 5.24 -6.72 -7.01
C VAL A 89 5.37 -5.34 -7.67
N LEU A 90 4.67 -5.15 -8.79
CA LEU A 90 4.74 -3.92 -9.58
C LEU A 90 3.51 -3.03 -9.39
N THR A 91 2.38 -3.61 -9.02
CA THR A 91 1.11 -2.87 -8.87
C THR A 91 0.27 -3.45 -7.74
N ILE A 92 -0.34 -2.55 -6.97
CA ILE A 92 -1.34 -2.86 -5.95
C ILE A 92 -2.57 -2.00 -6.22
N ALA A 93 -3.74 -2.63 -6.27
CA ALA A 93 -5.03 -1.93 -6.38
C ALA A 93 -5.99 -2.38 -5.28
N LEU A 94 -6.64 -1.41 -4.64
CA LEU A 94 -7.63 -1.65 -3.59
C LEU A 94 -9.03 -1.77 -4.18
N GLN A 95 -9.79 -2.76 -3.72
CA GLN A 95 -11.20 -2.91 -4.04
C GLN A 95 -12.08 -2.34 -2.91
N ALA A 96 -13.33 -2.00 -3.25
CA ALA A 96 -14.28 -1.38 -2.31
C ALA A 96 -14.65 -2.29 -1.12
N ASP A 97 -14.52 -3.62 -1.28
CA ASP A 97 -14.73 -4.62 -0.24
C ASP A 97 -13.49 -4.85 0.65
N GLY A 98 -12.43 -4.07 0.46
CA GLY A 98 -11.17 -4.18 1.20
C GLY A 98 -10.20 -5.23 0.65
N LYS A 99 -10.58 -6.00 -0.39
CA LYS A 99 -9.65 -6.92 -1.04
C LYS A 99 -8.58 -6.17 -1.83
N ILE A 100 -7.47 -6.86 -2.04
CA ILE A 100 -6.25 -6.27 -2.59
C ILE A 100 -5.88 -7.04 -3.85
N LEU A 101 -5.89 -6.39 -5.00
CA LEU A 101 -5.35 -6.93 -6.24
C LEU A 101 -3.86 -6.62 -6.30
N VAL A 102 -3.05 -7.64 -6.57
CA VAL A 102 -1.60 -7.52 -6.65
C VAL A 102 -1.13 -8.08 -7.98
N GLY A 103 -0.31 -7.33 -8.70
CA GLY A 103 0.28 -7.73 -9.98
C GLY A 103 1.80 -7.56 -10.01
N GLY A 104 2.49 -8.38 -10.78
CA GLY A 104 3.94 -8.26 -10.96
C GLY A 104 4.58 -9.40 -11.74
N TYR A 105 5.86 -9.67 -11.47
CA TYR A 105 6.65 -10.72 -12.11
C TYR A 105 6.67 -12.05 -11.33
N PHE A 106 5.87 -12.17 -10.27
CA PHE A 106 5.83 -13.38 -9.45
C PHE A 106 5.15 -14.54 -10.17
N THR A 107 5.59 -15.74 -9.85
CA THR A 107 5.00 -17.00 -10.31
C THR A 107 4.54 -17.87 -9.13
N THR A 108 4.86 -17.46 -7.90
CA THR A 108 4.36 -18.10 -6.69
C THR A 108 3.99 -17.08 -5.62
N TYR A 109 3.01 -17.47 -4.80
CA TYR A 109 2.67 -16.82 -3.53
C TYR A 109 2.55 -17.91 -2.47
N ASN A 110 3.28 -17.80 -1.36
CA ASN A 110 3.35 -18.86 -0.34
C ASN A 110 3.75 -20.22 -0.90
N ASP A 111 4.73 -20.24 -1.81
CA ASP A 111 5.23 -21.44 -2.48
C ASP A 111 4.18 -22.21 -3.32
N VAL A 112 3.02 -21.60 -3.56
CA VAL A 112 1.96 -22.10 -4.45
C VAL A 112 1.98 -21.31 -5.75
N THR A 113 1.82 -22.01 -6.88
CA THR A 113 1.79 -21.40 -8.21
C THR A 113 0.69 -20.34 -8.33
N GLU A 114 1.09 -19.10 -8.56
CA GLU A 114 0.23 -17.95 -8.80
C GLU A 114 0.91 -17.06 -9.83
N ASN A 115 0.41 -17.07 -11.06
CA ASN A 115 1.09 -16.41 -12.17
C ASN A 115 0.63 -14.95 -12.29
N TYR A 116 1.55 -14.05 -11.92
CA TYR A 116 1.58 -12.61 -12.22
C TYR A 116 0.46 -11.75 -11.64
N ILE A 117 -0.67 -12.32 -11.22
CA ILE A 117 -1.77 -11.62 -10.57
C ILE A 117 -2.35 -12.49 -9.45
N ILE A 118 -2.73 -11.86 -8.35
CA ILE A 118 -3.46 -12.49 -7.26
C ILE A 118 -4.43 -11.48 -6.64
N ARG A 119 -5.50 -11.98 -6.03
CA ARG A 119 -6.30 -11.21 -5.09
C ARG A 119 -6.06 -11.71 -3.68
N LEU A 120 -5.74 -10.81 -2.76
CA LEU A 120 -5.59 -11.08 -1.34
C LEU A 120 -6.80 -10.56 -0.56
N ASN A 121 -7.13 -11.24 0.52
CA ASN A 121 -8.02 -10.76 1.56
C ASN A 121 -7.34 -9.63 2.37
N THR A 122 -8.11 -8.96 3.22
CA THR A 122 -7.63 -7.85 4.07
C THR A 122 -6.53 -8.27 5.06
N ASP A 123 -6.41 -9.55 5.37
CA ASP A 123 -5.38 -10.13 6.24
C ASP A 123 -4.13 -10.62 5.49
N GLY A 124 -4.09 -10.46 4.16
CA GLY A 124 -3.00 -10.91 3.31
C GLY A 124 -3.13 -12.36 2.84
N THR A 125 -4.13 -13.13 3.27
CA THR A 125 -4.36 -14.48 2.74
C THR A 125 -4.87 -14.43 1.30
N LYS A 126 -4.62 -15.47 0.51
CA LYS A 126 -5.16 -15.57 -0.86
C LYS A 126 -6.69 -15.64 -0.82
N ASP A 127 -7.36 -14.85 -1.66
CA ASP A 127 -8.77 -15.04 -1.96
C ASP A 127 -8.94 -16.16 -2.99
N THR A 128 -9.45 -17.31 -2.54
CA THR A 128 -9.64 -18.50 -3.38
C THR A 128 -10.82 -18.39 -4.35
N THR A 129 -11.66 -17.35 -4.21
CA THR A 129 -12.78 -17.08 -5.12
C THR A 129 -12.35 -16.31 -6.38
N PHE A 130 -11.13 -15.76 -6.39
CA PHE A 130 -10.56 -15.08 -7.55
C PHE A 130 -9.84 -16.08 -8.46
N ASN A 131 -10.54 -16.55 -9.49
CA ASN A 131 -9.97 -17.48 -10.45
C ASN A 131 -9.53 -16.75 -11.73
N THR A 132 -8.25 -16.85 -12.03
CA THR A 132 -7.59 -16.22 -13.19
C THR A 132 -7.43 -17.19 -14.36
N GLY A 133 -7.94 -18.42 -14.24
CA GLY A 133 -7.86 -19.47 -15.26
C GLY A 133 -6.43 -19.90 -15.50
N THR A 134 -5.97 -19.81 -16.75
CA THR A 134 -4.55 -20.05 -17.09
C THR A 134 -3.62 -18.90 -16.68
N GLY A 135 -4.18 -17.82 -16.13
CA GLY A 135 -3.44 -16.61 -15.76
C GLY A 135 -2.93 -15.82 -16.98
N PHE A 136 -2.03 -14.88 -16.70
CA PHE A 136 -1.31 -14.12 -17.72
C PHE A 136 -0.06 -14.89 -18.17
N ASN A 137 0.42 -14.63 -19.38
CA ASN A 137 1.64 -15.26 -19.92
C ASN A 137 2.91 -14.42 -19.67
N ASN A 138 2.78 -13.26 -19.04
CA ASN A 138 3.87 -12.36 -18.67
C ASN A 138 3.45 -11.50 -17.46
N GLY A 139 4.40 -10.75 -16.91
CA GLY A 139 4.18 -9.91 -15.74
C GLY A 139 3.08 -8.88 -15.93
N VAL A 140 2.31 -8.67 -14.87
CA VAL A 140 1.25 -7.65 -14.81
C VAL A 140 1.85 -6.35 -14.29
N GLY A 141 1.99 -5.36 -15.16
CA GLY A 141 2.57 -4.06 -14.83
C GLY A 141 1.61 -3.06 -14.20
N ILE A 142 0.30 -3.18 -14.47
CA ILE A 142 -0.72 -2.28 -13.95
C ILE A 142 -2.03 -3.04 -13.72
N ILE A 143 -2.78 -2.65 -12.68
CA ILE A 143 -4.15 -3.11 -12.47
C ILE A 143 -4.99 -1.88 -12.16
N ALA A 144 -6.06 -1.67 -12.92
CA ALA A 144 -7.04 -0.62 -12.69
C ALA A 144 -8.43 -1.22 -12.40
N PRO A 145 -8.92 -1.16 -11.15
CA PRO A 145 -10.26 -1.63 -10.81
C PRO A 145 -11.32 -0.69 -11.42
N GLN A 146 -12.39 -1.28 -11.93
CA GLN A 146 -13.53 -0.57 -12.51
C GLN A 146 -14.71 -0.58 -11.54
N ALA A 147 -15.59 0.43 -11.66
CA ALA A 147 -16.75 0.58 -10.78
C ALA A 147 -17.77 -0.57 -10.92
N ASP A 148 -17.77 -1.26 -12.05
CA ASP A 148 -18.62 -2.43 -12.32
C ASP A 148 -18.04 -3.74 -11.76
N GLY A 149 -16.95 -3.68 -10.99
CA GLY A 149 -16.29 -4.83 -10.38
C GLY A 149 -15.33 -5.57 -11.32
N LYS A 150 -15.17 -5.12 -12.58
CA LYS A 150 -14.13 -5.63 -13.47
C LYS A 150 -12.77 -5.02 -13.14
N ILE A 151 -11.74 -5.58 -13.76
CA ILE A 151 -10.37 -5.08 -13.69
C ILE A 151 -9.85 -4.90 -15.11
N LEU A 152 -9.12 -3.81 -15.33
CA LEU A 152 -8.27 -3.63 -16.50
C LEU A 152 -6.84 -3.96 -16.08
N VAL A 153 -6.14 -4.73 -16.91
CA VAL A 153 -4.79 -5.24 -16.67
C VAL A 153 -3.94 -4.95 -17.89
#